data_AF-A0A143XZF9-F1
#
_entry.id   AF-A0A143XZF9-F1
#
_cell.length_a   1.000
_cell.length_b   1.000
_cell.length_c   1.000
_cell.angle_alpha   90.00
_cell.angle_beta   90.00
_cell.angle_gamma   90.00
#
_symmetry.space_group_name_H-M   'P 1'
#
loop_
_entity.id
_entity.type
_entity.pdbx_description
1 polymer ?
#
loop_
_entity_poly.entity_id
_entity_poly.type
_entity_poly.pdbx_seq_one_letter_code
_entity_poly.pdbx_strand_id
1 'polypeptide(L)'
;MNIVLHGIAEECAQRIAARYGFVLRRSLDGIGAGNNLVLLPMPTADAERIALFVRMQRLEDSVAVVASVGSPMLSIVRYSVRPENFFTVDADADDGMQEYEISRIVAASLGLVCAHEGI
;
A
#
# COMPACT_ATOMS: atom_id res chain seq x y z
N MET A 1 12.14 2.84 -2.72
CA MET A 1 10.85 3.21 -2.11
C MET A 1 9.97 1.97 -2.02
N ASN A 2 9.39 1.67 -0.86
CA ASN A 2 8.49 0.51 -0.72
C ASN A 2 7.05 0.96 -0.48
N ILE A 3 6.11 0.34 -1.20
CA ILE A 3 4.67 0.58 -1.09
C ILE A 3 4.02 -0.75 -0.68
N VAL A 4 3.15 -0.73 0.32
CA VAL A 4 2.41 -1.91 0.78
C VAL A 4 0.94 -1.77 0.39
N LEU A 5 0.38 -2.81 -0.23
CA LEU A 5 -1.02 -2.89 -0.65
C LEU A 5 -1.75 -4.00 0.10
N HIS A 6 -2.97 -3.69 0.54
CA HIS A 6 -3.88 -4.63 1.18
C HIS A 6 -5.24 -4.65 0.47
N GLY A 7 -5.82 -5.85 0.31
CA GLY A 7 -7.20 -6.01 -0.18
C GLY A 7 -7.41 -5.73 -1.67
N ILE A 8 -6.34 -5.47 -2.43
CA ILE A 8 -6.40 -5.27 -3.89
C ILE A 8 -6.23 -6.61 -4.63
N ALA A 9 -6.89 -6.73 -5.79
CA ALA A 9 -6.66 -7.84 -6.72
C ALA A 9 -5.19 -7.88 -7.20
N GLU A 10 -4.64 -9.08 -7.32
CA GLU A 10 -3.24 -9.28 -7.70
C GLU A 10 -2.93 -8.74 -9.10
N GLU A 11 -3.86 -8.87 -10.03
CA GLU A 11 -3.70 -8.37 -11.40
C GLU A 11 -3.55 -6.84 -11.42
N CYS A 12 -4.32 -6.12 -10.59
CA CYS A 12 -4.18 -4.66 -10.44
C CYS A 12 -2.79 -4.31 -9.88
N ALA A 13 -2.34 -5.03 -8.85
CA ALA A 13 -1.01 -4.80 -8.27
C ALA A 13 0.11 -5.08 -9.29
N GLN A 14 -0.03 -6.11 -10.14
CA GLN A 14 0.92 -6.40 -11.22
C GLN A 14 0.98 -5.27 -12.26
N ARG A 15 -0.18 -4.74 -12.69
CA ARG A 15 -0.24 -3.62 -13.64
C ARG A 15 0.40 -2.36 -13.06
N ILE A 16 0.12 -2.03 -11.81
CA ILE A 16 0.72 -0.89 -11.11
C ILE A 16 2.24 -1.08 -10.97
N ALA A 17 2.69 -2.25 -10.54
CA ALA A 17 4.11 -2.55 -10.41
C ALA A 17 4.84 -2.37 -11.74
N ALA A 18 4.31 -2.92 -12.83
CA ALA A 18 4.88 -2.78 -14.17
C ALA A 18 4.89 -1.31 -14.64
N ARG A 19 3.79 -0.58 -14.41
CA ARG A 19 3.64 0.81 -14.83
C ARG A 19 4.66 1.76 -14.20
N TYR A 20 4.98 1.55 -12.92
CA TYR A 20 5.87 2.43 -12.15
C TYR A 20 7.25 1.81 -11.85
N GLY A 21 7.56 0.64 -12.44
CA GLY A 21 8.86 -0.01 -12.30
C GLY A 21 9.15 -0.57 -10.91
N PHE A 22 8.12 -0.98 -10.17
CA PHE A 22 8.30 -1.68 -8.89
C PHE A 22 8.47 -3.18 -9.09
N VAL A 23 9.22 -3.81 -8.20
CA VAL A 23 9.25 -5.26 -8.05
C VAL A 23 8.04 -5.67 -7.20
N LEU A 24 7.12 -6.46 -7.77
CA LEU A 24 5.99 -7.00 -7.02
C LEU A 24 6.48 -8.10 -6.06
N ARG A 25 6.17 -7.95 -4.77
CA ARG A 25 6.52 -8.88 -3.68
C ARG A 25 5.25 -9.33 -2.98
N ARG A 26 5.29 -10.53 -2.40
CA ARG A 26 4.20 -11.12 -1.60
C ARG A 26 4.56 -11.25 -0.11
N SER A 27 5.69 -10.65 0.29
CA SER A 27 6.20 -10.62 1.65
C SER A 27 7.02 -9.36 1.88
N LEU A 28 7.07 -8.92 3.14
CA LEU A 28 7.93 -7.84 3.63
C LEU A 28 9.41 -8.24 3.73
N ASP A 29 9.75 -9.52 3.49
CA ASP A 29 11.12 -10.00 3.64
C ASP A 29 12.05 -9.41 2.57
N GLY A 30 13.13 -8.78 3.04
CA GLY A 30 14.19 -8.24 2.19
C GLY A 30 13.81 -6.97 1.41
N ILE A 31 12.73 -6.27 1.78
CA ILE A 31 12.29 -5.09 1.03
C ILE A 31 13.20 -3.86 1.20
N GLY A 32 13.97 -3.78 2.30
CA GLY A 32 15.10 -2.86 2.52
C GLY A 32 15.05 -1.52 1.77
N ALA A 33 16.16 -1.12 1.13
CA ALA A 33 16.24 0.08 0.29
C ALA A 33 15.71 -0.13 -1.14
N GLY A 34 14.91 -1.17 -1.40
CA GLY A 34 14.46 -1.53 -2.74
C GLY A 34 13.34 -0.64 -3.30
N ASN A 35 12.96 -0.91 -4.55
CA ASN A 35 11.78 -0.34 -5.20
C ASN A 35 10.67 -1.40 -5.28
N ASN A 36 10.00 -1.67 -4.16
CA ASN A 36 9.06 -2.79 -4.06
C ASN A 36 7.61 -2.33 -3.94
N LEU A 37 6.72 -3.07 -4.61
CA LEU A 37 5.29 -3.05 -4.35
C LEU A 37 4.96 -4.35 -3.63
N VAL A 38 4.58 -4.29 -2.37
CA VAL A 38 4.31 -5.47 -1.54
C VAL A 38 2.81 -5.69 -1.45
N LEU A 39 2.31 -6.73 -2.09
CA LEU A 39 0.93 -7.16 -1.97
C LEU A 39 0.82 -8.14 -0.80
N LEU A 40 0.07 -7.77 0.23
CA LEU A 40 -0.18 -8.62 1.39
C LEU A 40 -1.67 -8.98 1.48
N PRO A 41 -1.98 -10.24 1.84
CA PRO A 41 -3.37 -10.62 2.09
C PRO A 41 -3.94 -9.84 3.29
N MET A 42 -5.27 -9.72 3.33
CA MET A 42 -5.95 -9.17 4.51
C MET A 42 -5.87 -10.18 5.65
N PRO A 43 -5.31 -9.81 6.82
CA PRO A 43 -5.23 -10.71 7.96
C PRO A 43 -6.63 -10.99 8.52
N THR A 44 -6.94 -12.27 8.70
CA THR A 44 -8.27 -12.74 9.12
C THR A 44 -8.34 -12.97 10.63
N ALA A 45 -7.20 -13.31 11.24
CA ALA A 45 -7.08 -13.55 12.69
C ALA A 45 -6.30 -12.44 13.41
N ASP A 46 -6.60 -12.22 14.69
CA ASP A 46 -5.94 -11.19 15.49
C ASP A 46 -4.44 -11.46 15.67
N ALA A 47 -4.03 -12.73 15.74
CA ALA A 47 -2.61 -13.09 15.79
C ALA A 47 -1.85 -12.66 14.51
N GLU A 48 -2.48 -12.81 13.34
CA GLU A 48 -1.91 -12.36 12.06
C GLU A 48 -1.81 -10.84 12.00
N ARG A 49 -2.84 -10.14 12.49
CA ARG A 49 -2.85 -8.68 12.63
C ARG A 49 -1.69 -8.20 13.49
N ILE A 50 -1.55 -8.74 14.70
CA ILE A 50 -0.46 -8.36 15.62
C ILE A 50 0.90 -8.64 15.01
N ALA A 51 1.10 -9.82 14.39
CA ALA A 51 2.37 -10.16 13.75
C ALA A 51 2.71 -9.19 12.60
N LEU A 52 1.72 -8.85 11.77
CA LEU A 52 1.88 -7.88 10.69
C LEU A 52 2.23 -6.49 11.24
N PHE A 53 1.52 -6.02 12.28
CA PHE A 53 1.80 -4.75 12.94
C PHE A 53 3.24 -4.67 13.46
N VAL A 54 3.69 -5.70 14.18
CA VAL A 54 5.06 -5.76 14.72
C VAL A 54 6.10 -5.78 13.59
N ARG A 55 5.83 -6.46 12.47
CA ARG A 55 6.72 -6.46 11.30
C ARG A 55 6.78 -5.09 10.63
N MET A 56 5.63 -4.44 10.45
CA MET A 56 5.54 -3.13 9.81
C MET A 56 6.18 -2.03 10.66
N GLN A 57 6.05 -2.06 11.99
CA GLN A 57 6.74 -1.17 12.92
C GLN A 57 8.27 -1.21 12.76
N ARG A 58 8.84 -2.38 12.49
CA ARG A 58 10.28 -2.53 12.22
C ARG A 58 10.72 -1.99 10.85
N LEU A 59 9.76 -1.69 9.99
CA LEU A 59 9.95 -1.26 8.61
C LEU A 59 9.41 0.15 8.36
N GLU A 60 9.03 0.90 9.40
CA GLU A 60 8.42 2.23 9.29
C GLU A 60 9.24 3.15 8.37
N ASP A 61 10.57 3.22 8.58
CA ASP A 61 11.46 4.05 7.75
C ASP A 61 11.69 3.51 6.33
N SER A 62 11.35 2.24 6.08
CA SER A 62 11.51 1.58 4.78
C SER A 62 10.24 1.62 3.93
N VAL A 63 9.06 1.78 4.54
CA VAL A 63 7.76 1.80 3.87
C VAL A 63 7.29 3.24 3.71
N ALA A 64 7.23 3.70 2.46
CA ALA A 64 6.81 5.06 2.14
C ALA A 64 5.29 5.21 2.13
N VAL A 65 4.56 4.17 1.72
CA VAL A 65 3.11 4.20 1.54
C VAL A 65 2.48 2.88 1.93
N VAL A 66 1.33 2.94 2.58
CA VAL A 66 0.41 1.82 2.80
C VAL A 66 -0.95 2.20 2.22
N ALA A 67 -1.45 1.44 1.25
CA ALA A 67 -2.80 1.61 0.73
C ALA A 67 -3.62 0.35 1.02
N SER A 68 -4.78 0.54 1.66
CA SER A 68 -5.71 -0.54 1.97
C SER A 68 -7.04 -0.32 1.25
N VAL A 69 -7.48 -1.33 0.51
CA VAL A 69 -8.85 -1.37 -0.03
C VAL A 69 -9.79 -1.77 1.12
N GLY A 70 -10.81 -0.95 1.38
CA GLY A 70 -11.78 -1.14 2.45
C GLY A 70 -11.49 -0.40 3.76
N SER A 71 -12.19 -0.81 4.83
CA SER A 71 -12.29 0.00 6.05
C SER A 71 -10.95 0.17 6.80
N PRO A 72 -10.55 1.43 7.14
CA PRO A 72 -9.34 1.72 7.91
C PRO A 72 -9.33 1.11 9.31
N MET A 73 -10.50 0.80 9.89
CA MET A 73 -10.60 0.20 11.23
C MET A 73 -10.19 -1.28 11.28
N LEU A 74 -10.15 -1.97 10.14
CA LEU A 74 -9.71 -3.37 10.07
C LEU A 74 -8.19 -3.52 9.94
N SER A 75 -7.48 -2.42 9.65
CA SER A 75 -6.06 -2.45 9.34
C SER A 75 -5.26 -1.95 10.56
N ILE A 76 -4.82 -2.87 11.42
CA ILE A 76 -3.84 -2.59 12.47
C ILE A 76 -2.57 -1.91 11.92
N VAL A 77 -2.30 -2.09 10.62
CA VAL A 77 -1.21 -1.45 9.86
C VAL A 77 -1.31 0.06 9.77
N ARG A 78 -2.49 0.67 9.97
CA ARG A 78 -2.61 2.14 10.06
C ARG A 78 -1.70 2.72 11.16
N TYR A 79 -1.52 1.98 12.26
CA TYR A 79 -0.71 2.42 13.39
C TYR A 79 0.78 2.06 13.25
N SER A 80 1.16 1.41 12.14
CA SER A 80 2.54 1.00 11.88
C SER A 80 3.30 1.93 10.93
N VAL A 81 2.63 2.96 10.42
CA VAL A 81 3.21 4.01 9.58
C VAL A 81 2.69 5.37 10.03
N ARG A 82 3.35 6.43 9.59
CA ARG A 82 2.87 7.79 9.84
C ARG A 82 1.51 8.03 9.18
N PRO A 83 0.61 8.84 9.79
CA PRO A 83 -0.73 9.06 9.26
C PRO A 83 -0.77 9.55 7.81
N GLU A 84 0.21 10.36 7.39
CA GLU A 84 0.34 10.87 6.02
C GLU A 84 0.70 9.80 4.98
N ASN A 85 1.21 8.65 5.42
CA ASN A 85 1.65 7.55 4.56
C ASN A 85 0.59 6.45 4.43
N PHE A 86 -0.56 6.58 5.12
CA PHE A 86 -1.64 5.60 5.09
C PHE A 86 -2.83 6.11 4.27
N PHE A 87 -3.27 5.30 3.31
CA PHE A 87 -4.37 5.61 2.41
C PHE A 87 -5.43 4.51 2.43
N THR A 88 -6.69 4.92 2.33
CA THR A 88 -7.82 4.02 2.15
C THR A 88 -8.37 4.16 0.74
N VAL A 89 -8.64 3.05 0.10
CA VAL A 89 -9.28 2.94 -1.22
C VAL A 89 -10.66 2.36 -1.00
N ASP A 90 -11.66 2.86 -1.73
CA ASP A 90 -13.04 2.38 -1.58
C ASP A 90 -13.13 0.90 -2.00
N ALA A 91 -13.72 0.06 -1.14
CA ALA A 91 -13.90 -1.36 -1.41
C ALA A 91 -15.09 -1.64 -2.34
N ASP A 92 -16.07 -0.73 -2.39
CA ASP A 92 -17.23 -0.87 -3.27
C ASP A 92 -16.94 -0.37 -4.69
N ALA A 93 -15.78 0.28 -4.89
CA ALA A 93 -15.30 0.67 -6.20
C ALA A 93 -14.90 -0.55 -7.05
N ASP A 94 -15.17 -0.49 -8.35
CA ASP A 94 -14.72 -1.51 -9.30
C ASP A 94 -13.19 -1.52 -9.44
N ASP A 95 -12.65 -2.62 -9.96
CA ASP A 95 -11.21 -2.85 -10.11
C ASP A 95 -10.49 -1.71 -10.86
N GLY A 96 -11.15 -1.10 -11.85
CA GLY A 96 -10.57 0.00 -12.63
C GLY A 96 -10.45 1.27 -11.80
N MET A 97 -11.46 1.58 -10.98
CA MET A 97 -11.42 2.71 -10.07
C MET A 97 -10.40 2.49 -8.93
N GLN A 98 -10.34 1.28 -8.35
CA GLN A 98 -9.32 0.94 -7.36
C GLN A 98 -7.89 1.08 -7.92
N GLU A 99 -7.66 0.60 -9.14
CA GLU A 99 -6.37 0.75 -9.82
C GLU A 99 -6.04 2.23 -10.06
N TYR A 100 -7.02 3.04 -10.44
CA TYR A 100 -6.85 4.47 -10.63
C TYR A 100 -6.45 5.18 -9.33
N GLU A 101 -7.16 4.92 -8.23
CA GLU A 101 -6.85 5.53 -6.94
C GLU A 101 -5.46 5.16 -6.44
N ILE A 102 -5.10 3.87 -6.51
CA ILE A 102 -3.78 3.41 -6.10
C ILE A 102 -2.70 3.98 -7.01
N SER A 103 -2.96 4.05 -8.32
CA SER A 103 -2.06 4.71 -9.27
C SER A 103 -1.84 6.18 -8.93
N ARG A 104 -2.90 6.91 -8.50
CA ARG A 104 -2.76 8.30 -8.04
C ARG A 104 -1.92 8.40 -6.77
N ILE A 105 -2.15 7.54 -5.79
CA ILE A 105 -1.39 7.50 -4.54
C ILE A 105 0.10 7.23 -4.83
N VAL A 106 0.39 6.23 -5.67
CA VAL A 106 1.74 5.87 -6.10
C VAL A 106 2.40 7.04 -6.84
N ALA A 107 1.70 7.65 -7.81
CA ALA A 107 2.23 8.76 -8.58
C ALA A 107 2.50 10.01 -7.70
N ALA A 108 1.61 10.31 -6.75
CA ALA A 108 1.82 11.39 -5.78
C ALA A 108 3.06 11.12 -4.90
N SER A 109 3.23 9.89 -4.40
CA SER A 109 4.40 9.51 -3.60
C SER A 109 5.73 9.57 -4.36
N LEU A 110 5.68 9.41 -5.69
CA LEU A 110 6.82 9.58 -6.58
C LEU A 110 7.07 11.03 -7.00
N GLY A 111 6.22 11.98 -6.58
CA GLY A 111 6.27 13.37 -7.04
C GLY A 111 5.89 13.57 -8.50
N LEU A 112 5.20 12.59 -9.11
CA LEU A 112 4.74 12.65 -10.51
C LEU A 112 3.42 13.43 -10.65
N VAL A 113 2.72 13.66 -9.54
CA VAL A 113 1.53 14.50 -9.48
C VAL A 113 1.87 15.69 -8.58
N CYS A 114 2.02 16.88 -9.16
CA CYS A 114 2.10 18.11 -8.37
C CYS A 114 0.74 18.39 -7.74
N ALA A 115 0.73 18.80 -6.46
CA ALA A 115 -0.43 19.39 -5.82
C ALA A 115 -0.76 20.74 -6.49
N HIS A 116 -1.37 20.71 -7.66
CA HIS A 116 -1.95 21.89 -8.30
C HIS A 116 -3.27 21.56 -8.98
N GLU A 117 -4.20 20.99 -8.22
CA GLU A 117 -5.63 21.12 -8.53
C GLU A 117 -6.37 21.43 -7.23
N GLY A 118 -6.50 22.73 -6.95
CA GLY A 118 -7.13 23.27 -5.76
C GLY A 118 -7.03 24.80 -5.72
N ILE A 119 -7.58 25.47 -6.75
CA ILE A 119 -8.05 26.85 -6.68
C ILE A 119 -9.58 26.78 -6.76
#